data_AF-A0A6S6XIB6-F1
#
_entry.id   AF-A0A6S6XIB6-F1
#
_cell.length_a   1.000
_cell.length_b   1.000
_cell.length_c   1.000
_cell.angle_alpha   90.00
_cell.angle_beta   90.00
_cell.angle_gamma   90.00
#
_symmetry.space_group_name_H-M   'P 1'
#
loop_
_entity.id
_entity.type
_entity.pdbx_description
1 polymer ?
#
loop_
_entity_poly.entity_id
_entity_poly.type
_entity_poly.pdbx_seq_one_letter_code
_entity_poly.pdbx_strand_id
1 'polypeptide(L)'
;MFCPNCGAPLNGDERFCANCGAPAGHMPNSSSSGRINPFLVELARREKVSASIWIVVACIQVLTAILVNGTAMIVLICGLWNLYAGYSRIQQSKKILTSWLDLVNIYEKSRNQIIFNILLNAFIGGVIGVIGGIYDMLTRNYVLEHRNEFNSVENFK
;
A
#
# COMPACT_ATOMS: atom_id res chain seq x y z
N MET A 1 -1.41 -32.49 30.13
CA MET A 1 -1.68 -31.63 28.95
C MET A 1 -0.70 -32.02 27.84
N PHE A 2 -0.90 -31.66 26.57
CA PHE A 2 0.03 -32.01 25.48
C PHE A 2 0.73 -30.77 24.91
N CYS A 3 1.98 -30.92 24.47
CA CYS A 3 2.75 -29.86 23.85
C CYS A 3 2.11 -29.45 22.53
N PRO A 4 1.78 -28.17 22.32
CA PRO A 4 1.14 -27.73 21.08
C PRO A 4 2.10 -27.70 19.88
N ASN A 5 3.41 -27.83 20.10
CA ASN A 5 4.41 -27.83 19.02
C ASN A 5 4.71 -29.24 18.48
N CYS A 6 4.81 -30.26 19.35
CA CYS A 6 5.21 -31.61 18.94
C CYS A 6 4.27 -32.74 19.41
N GLY A 7 3.23 -32.42 20.17
CA GLY A 7 2.24 -33.40 20.66
C GLY A 7 2.70 -34.28 21.82
N ALA A 8 3.92 -34.10 22.34
CA ALA A 8 4.41 -34.86 23.50
C ALA A 8 3.61 -34.54 24.78
N PRO A 9 3.39 -35.50 25.69
CA PRO A 9 2.73 -35.24 26.97
C PRO A 9 3.59 -34.29 27.81
N LEU A 10 2.92 -33.30 28.41
CA LEU A 10 3.51 -32.36 29.35
C LEU A 10 3.07 -32.66 30.79
N ASN A 11 4.05 -32.73 31.69
CA ASN A 11 3.89 -32.81 33.13
C ASN A 11 3.72 -31.38 33.65
N GLY A 12 2.60 -31.08 34.31
CA GLY A 12 2.06 -29.72 34.52
C GLY A 12 2.97 -28.64 35.15
N ASP A 13 4.17 -28.99 35.62
CA ASP A 13 5.13 -28.09 36.27
C ASP A 13 6.38 -27.76 35.42
N GLU A 14 6.51 -28.29 34.20
CA GLU A 14 7.67 -28.02 33.35
C GLU A 14 7.53 -26.67 32.62
N ARG A 15 8.64 -25.91 32.51
CA ARG A 15 8.66 -24.62 31.79
C ARG A 15 8.87 -24.78 30.28
N PHE A 16 9.43 -25.90 29.85
CA PHE A 16 9.73 -26.24 28.45
C PHE A 16 9.47 -27.73 28.21
N CYS A 17 9.04 -28.09 27.00
CA CYS A 17 8.83 -29.46 26.57
C CYS A 17 10.17 -30.20 26.47
N ALA A 18 10.34 -31.28 27.24
CA ALA A 18 11.55 -32.09 27.20
C ALA A 18 11.86 -32.72 25.83
N ASN A 19 10.86 -32.88 24.95
CA ASN A 19 11.04 -33.52 23.64
C ASN A 19 11.50 -32.57 22.52
N CYS A 20 11.00 -31.32 22.51
CA CYS A 20 11.29 -30.36 21.43
C CYS A 20 11.82 -29.01 21.90
N GLY A 21 11.89 -28.76 23.21
CA GLY A 21 12.36 -27.51 23.81
C GLY A 21 11.36 -26.36 23.82
N ALA A 22 10.13 -26.52 23.31
CA ALA A 22 9.13 -25.45 23.25
C ALA A 22 8.56 -25.09 24.64
N PRO A 23 8.31 -23.80 24.97
CA PRO A 23 7.81 -23.41 26.29
C PRO A 23 6.43 -24.01 26.60
N ALA A 24 6.32 -24.67 27.75
CA ALA A 24 5.11 -25.32 28.23
C ALA A 24 4.19 -24.25 28.85
N GLY A 25 3.18 -23.84 28.10
CA GLY A 25 2.21 -22.81 28.51
C GLY A 25 1.98 -21.70 27.48
N HIS A 26 2.80 -21.63 26.43
CA HIS A 26 2.46 -20.80 25.27
C HIS A 26 1.62 -21.64 24.30
N MET A 27 0.32 -21.32 24.21
CA MET A 27 -0.40 -21.56 22.98
C MET A 27 0.45 -20.96 21.85
N PRO A 28 0.72 -21.68 20.74
CA PRO A 28 1.27 -21.05 19.57
C PRO A 28 0.20 -20.06 19.14
N ASN A 29 0.37 -18.80 19.53
CA ASN A 29 -0.26 -17.71 18.82
C ASN A 29 0.22 -17.88 17.38
N SER A 30 -0.65 -18.43 16.55
CA SER A 30 -0.53 -18.43 15.10
C SER A 30 -0.59 -16.98 14.61
N SER A 31 0.44 -16.19 14.94
CA SER A 31 0.72 -14.84 14.43
C SER A 31 2.01 -14.30 15.08
N SER A 32 3.10 -15.08 15.03
CA SER A 32 4.45 -14.55 15.18
C SER A 32 5.16 -14.42 13.83
N SER A 33 4.40 -14.10 12.78
CA SER A 33 4.89 -13.11 11.81
C SER A 33 4.63 -11.75 12.44
N GLY A 34 5.66 -10.92 12.59
CA GLY A 34 5.61 -9.64 13.30
C GLY A 34 4.36 -8.84 12.98
N ARG A 35 3.71 -8.27 14.00
CA ARG A 35 2.49 -7.46 13.81
C ARG A 35 2.84 -6.27 12.91
N ILE A 36 2.56 -6.39 11.62
CA ILE A 36 2.60 -5.26 10.70
C ILE A 36 1.56 -4.26 11.20
N ASN A 37 1.96 -3.02 11.42
CA ASN A 37 1.09 -1.99 11.97
C ASN A 37 -0.18 -1.84 11.10
N PRO A 38 -1.39 -1.83 11.68
CA PRO A 38 -2.64 -1.81 10.91
C PRO A 38 -2.78 -0.57 10.02
N PHE A 39 -2.24 0.58 10.41
CA PHE A 39 -2.25 1.80 9.60
C PHE A 39 -1.43 1.65 8.32
N LEU A 40 -0.32 0.91 8.35
CA LEU A 40 0.49 0.61 7.16
C LEU A 40 -0.20 -0.38 6.23
N VAL A 41 -0.87 -1.39 6.79
CA VAL A 41 -1.67 -2.33 5.99
C VAL A 41 -2.77 -1.59 5.25
N GLU A 42 -3.46 -0.69 5.95
CA GLU A 42 -4.50 0.15 5.35
C GLU A 42 -3.93 1.14 4.32
N LEU A 43 -2.78 1.76 4.57
CA LEU A 43 -2.10 2.61 3.59
C LEU A 43 -1.70 1.82 2.33
N ALA A 44 -1.11 0.64 2.49
CA ALA A 44 -0.75 -0.23 1.38
C ALA A 44 -1.99 -0.67 0.58
N ARG A 45 -3.12 -0.92 1.25
CA ARG A 45 -4.41 -1.20 0.60
C ARG A 45 -4.87 0.01 -0.20
N ARG A 46 -4.81 1.22 0.36
CA ARG A 46 -5.19 2.45 -0.34
C ARG A 46 -4.33 2.72 -1.57
N GLU A 47 -3.02 2.52 -1.48
CA GLU A 47 -2.10 2.64 -2.62
C GLU A 47 -2.39 1.64 -3.74
N LYS A 48 -2.80 0.40 -3.39
CA LYS A 48 -3.25 -0.58 -4.40
C LYS A 48 -4.54 -0.15 -5.10
N VAL A 49 -5.51 0.39 -4.36
CA VAL A 49 -6.75 0.91 -4.95
C VAL A 49 -6.45 2.09 -5.88
N SER A 50 -5.58 3.02 -5.46
CA SER A 50 -5.13 4.11 -6.33
C SER A 50 -4.43 3.57 -7.59
N ALA A 51 -3.55 2.58 -7.44
CA ALA A 51 -2.90 1.92 -8.57
C ALA A 51 -3.90 1.33 -9.56
N SER A 52 -4.93 0.63 -9.07
CA SER A 52 -6.00 0.09 -9.91
C SER A 52 -6.72 1.19 -10.69
N ILE A 53 -7.03 2.33 -10.06
CA ILE A 53 -7.66 3.46 -10.74
C ILE A 53 -6.76 3.98 -11.89
N TRP A 54 -5.48 4.22 -11.62
CA TRP A 54 -4.54 4.75 -12.61
C TRP A 54 -4.27 3.77 -13.77
N ILE A 55 -4.24 2.46 -13.50
CA ILE A 55 -4.14 1.43 -14.54
C ILE A 55 -5.39 1.44 -15.44
N VAL A 56 -6.59 1.54 -14.86
CA VAL A 56 -7.84 1.62 -15.64
C VAL A 56 -7.84 2.87 -16.53
N VAL A 57 -7.46 4.03 -15.99
CA VAL A 57 -7.32 5.28 -16.76
C VAL A 57 -6.29 5.11 -17.90
N ALA A 58 -5.14 4.50 -17.60
CA ALA A 58 -4.10 4.24 -18.59
C ALA A 58 -4.60 3.35 -19.74
N CYS A 59 -5.30 2.25 -19.42
CA CYS A 59 -5.88 1.36 -20.43
C CYS A 59 -6.88 2.11 -21.33
N ILE A 60 -7.76 2.92 -20.74
CA ILE A 60 -8.73 3.73 -21.52
C ILE A 60 -7.99 4.70 -22.44
N GLN A 61 -6.96 5.39 -21.95
CA GLN A 61 -6.17 6.35 -22.74
C GLN A 61 -5.41 5.68 -23.89
N VAL A 62 -4.79 4.52 -23.63
CA VAL A 62 -4.08 3.74 -24.66
C VAL A 62 -5.05 3.22 -25.73
N LEU A 63 -6.20 2.67 -25.32
CA LEU A 63 -7.23 2.21 -26.25
C LEU A 63 -7.79 3.36 -27.08
N THR A 64 -8.09 4.51 -26.45
CA THR A 64 -8.58 5.70 -27.16
C THR A 64 -7.57 6.18 -28.19
N ALA A 65 -6.28 6.24 -27.83
CA ALA A 65 -5.20 6.65 -28.73
C ALA A 65 -5.05 5.72 -29.96
N ILE A 66 -5.31 4.41 -29.81
CA ILE A 66 -5.27 3.44 -30.92
C ILE A 66 -6.52 3.53 -31.79
N LEU A 67 -7.71 3.69 -31.18
CA LEU A 67 -8.98 3.59 -31.88
C LEU A 67 -9.40 4.89 -32.58
N VAL A 68 -8.96 6.05 -32.08
CA VAL A 68 -9.32 7.36 -32.64
C VAL A 68 -8.15 7.92 -33.43
N ASN A 69 -8.15 7.64 -34.74
CA ASN A 69 -7.20 8.22 -35.70
C ASN A 69 -7.19 9.75 -35.58
N GLY A 70 -6.10 10.31 -35.06
CA GLY A 70 -5.93 11.76 -34.86
C GLY A 70 -5.91 12.23 -33.41
N THR A 71 -6.28 11.39 -32.43
CA THR A 71 -5.98 11.71 -31.02
C THR A 71 -4.47 11.60 -30.79
N ALA A 72 -3.90 12.70 -30.30
CA ALA A 72 -2.47 12.99 -30.36
C ALA A 72 -1.58 11.98 -29.64
N MET A 73 -0.32 11.87 -30.09
CA MET A 73 0.81 11.26 -29.36
C MET A 73 0.82 11.61 -27.86
N ILE A 74 0.30 12.79 -27.50
CA ILE A 74 0.11 13.26 -26.13
C ILE A 74 -0.75 12.31 -25.28
N VAL A 75 -1.89 11.81 -25.80
CA VAL A 75 -2.79 10.91 -25.06
C VAL A 75 -2.10 9.56 -24.80
N LEU A 76 -1.36 9.06 -25.79
CA LEU A 76 -0.55 7.85 -25.65
C LEU A 76 0.54 8.03 -24.59
N ILE A 77 1.26 9.16 -24.62
CA ILE A 77 2.28 9.50 -23.60
C ILE A 77 1.63 9.60 -22.20
N CYS A 78 0.49 10.25 -22.06
CA CYS A 78 -0.26 10.30 -20.81
C CYS A 78 -0.69 8.91 -20.32
N GLY A 79 -1.16 8.05 -21.23
CA GLY A 79 -1.52 6.66 -20.92
C GLY A 79 -0.35 5.86 -20.40
N LEU A 80 0.81 5.95 -21.06
CA LEU A 80 2.05 5.28 -20.62
C LEU A 80 2.53 5.81 -19.27
N TRP A 81 2.45 7.14 -19.05
CA TRP A 81 2.78 7.75 -17.75
C TRP A 81 1.86 7.25 -16.63
N ASN A 82 0.55 7.20 -16.87
CA ASN A 82 -0.43 6.71 -15.90
C ASN A 82 -0.25 5.20 -15.61
N LEU A 83 0.15 4.42 -16.61
CA LEU A 83 0.48 3.01 -16.43
C LEU A 83 1.72 2.85 -15.53
N TYR A 84 2.76 3.64 -15.79
CA TYR A 84 3.94 3.69 -14.93
C TYR A 84 3.60 4.14 -13.50
N ALA A 85 2.76 5.16 -13.35
CA ALA A 85 2.32 5.65 -12.04
C ALA A 85 1.58 4.56 -11.26
N GLY A 86 0.64 3.84 -11.91
CA GLY A 86 -0.05 2.71 -11.31
C GLY A 86 0.91 1.59 -10.90
N TYR A 87 1.84 1.21 -11.77
CA TYR A 87 2.88 0.23 -11.45
C TYR A 87 3.77 0.67 -10.27
N SER A 88 4.21 1.93 -10.26
CA SER A 88 5.01 2.52 -9.20
C SER A 88 4.27 2.46 -7.86
N ARG A 89 2.96 2.72 -7.84
CA ARG A 89 2.11 2.61 -6.64
C ARG A 89 1.99 1.18 -6.12
N ILE A 90 1.88 0.19 -6.99
CA ILE A 90 1.93 -1.23 -6.57
C ILE A 90 3.27 -1.53 -5.89
N GLN A 91 4.38 -1.05 -6.46
CA GLN A 91 5.70 -1.24 -5.86
C GLN A 91 5.84 -0.49 -4.52
N GLN A 92 5.32 0.73 -4.42
CA GLN A 92 5.27 1.49 -3.17
C GLN A 92 4.46 0.76 -2.10
N SER A 93 3.30 0.18 -2.43
CA SER A 93 2.48 -0.58 -1.48
C SER A 93 3.25 -1.75 -0.85
N LYS A 94 4.18 -2.37 -1.60
CA LYS A 94 5.05 -3.43 -1.09
C LYS A 94 6.16 -2.86 -0.22
N LYS A 95 6.79 -1.77 -0.66
CA LYS A 95 7.84 -1.07 0.11
C LYS A 95 7.33 -0.56 1.45
N ILE A 96 6.12 0.00 1.51
CA ILE A 96 5.47 0.47 2.75
C ILE A 96 5.32 -0.66 3.79
N LEU A 97 5.31 -1.92 3.39
CA LEU A 97 5.23 -3.04 4.33
C LEU A 97 6.62 -3.56 4.75
N THR A 98 7.65 -3.33 3.94
CA THR A 98 9.00 -3.88 4.15
C THR A 98 10.01 -2.85 4.66
N SER A 99 10.06 -1.65 4.07
CA SER A 99 11.01 -0.58 4.39
C SER A 99 10.49 0.79 3.92
N TRP A 100 10.40 1.75 4.85
CA TRP A 100 10.08 3.14 4.55
C TRP A 100 10.96 4.06 5.42
N LEU A 101 11.36 5.20 4.85
CA LEU A 101 12.06 6.29 5.51
C LEU A 101 11.38 7.59 5.10
N ASP A 102 11.15 8.47 6.05
CA ASP A 102 10.57 9.80 5.89
C ASP A 102 9.19 9.77 5.19
N LEU A 103 8.36 8.78 5.55
CA LEU A 103 7.09 8.49 4.86
C LEU A 103 6.14 9.70 4.90
N VAL A 104 5.96 10.30 6.08
CA VAL A 104 5.01 11.41 6.27
C VAL A 104 5.41 12.64 5.43
N ASN A 105 6.69 12.96 5.36
CA ASN A 105 7.20 14.10 4.59
C ASN A 105 7.01 13.93 3.07
N ILE A 106 7.14 12.70 2.56
CA ILE A 106 6.85 12.38 1.15
C ILE A 106 5.40 12.74 0.83
N TYR A 107 4.45 12.30 1.66
CA TYR A 107 3.04 12.63 1.47
C TYR A 107 2.75 14.13 1.70
N GLU A 108 3.44 14.77 2.64
CA GLU A 108 3.31 16.21 2.87
C GLU A 108 3.63 17.03 1.61
N LYS A 109 4.75 16.72 0.95
CA LYS A 109 5.22 17.38 -0.28
C LYS A 109 4.43 17.02 -1.54
N SER A 110 3.72 15.89 -1.55
CA SER A 110 2.98 15.41 -2.72
C SER A 110 1.80 16.28 -3.17
N ARG A 111 1.35 17.27 -2.35
CA ARG A 111 0.16 18.10 -2.61
C ARG A 111 0.15 18.73 -4.00
N ASN A 112 1.22 19.43 -4.37
CA ASN A 112 1.26 20.19 -5.62
C ASN A 112 1.25 19.26 -6.83
N GLN A 113 1.91 18.10 -6.73
CA GLN A 113 1.90 17.08 -7.78
C GLN A 113 0.50 16.46 -7.96
N ILE A 114 -0.23 16.20 -6.86
CA ILE A 114 -1.61 15.67 -6.92
C ILE A 114 -2.55 16.70 -7.57
N ILE A 115 -2.47 17.97 -7.18
CA ILE A 115 -3.29 19.04 -7.76
C ILE A 115 -3.02 19.16 -9.27
N PHE A 116 -1.75 19.16 -9.67
CA PHE A 116 -1.38 19.18 -11.08
C PHE A 116 -1.95 17.98 -11.85
N ASN A 117 -1.85 16.76 -11.30
CA ASN A 117 -2.40 15.56 -11.91
C ASN A 117 -3.92 15.61 -12.05
N ILE A 118 -4.65 16.16 -11.06
CA ILE A 118 -6.10 16.37 -11.14
C ILE A 118 -6.42 17.30 -12.31
N LEU A 119 -5.75 18.44 -12.42
CA LEU A 119 -5.99 19.42 -13.49
C LEU A 119 -5.68 18.84 -14.88
N LEU A 120 -4.55 18.13 -15.01
CA LEU A 120 -4.16 17.49 -16.27
C LEU A 120 -5.17 16.41 -16.68
N ASN A 121 -5.61 15.58 -15.73
CA ASN A 121 -6.60 14.55 -16.03
C ASN A 121 -8.02 15.10 -16.18
N ALA A 122 -8.37 16.25 -15.61
CA ALA A 122 -9.63 16.92 -15.90
C ALA A 122 -9.71 17.33 -17.38
N PHE A 123 -8.59 17.78 -17.96
CA PHE A 123 -8.51 18.18 -19.37
C PHE A 123 -8.45 16.98 -20.33
N ILE A 124 -7.73 15.91 -19.98
CA ILE A 124 -7.43 14.78 -20.90
C ILE A 124 -8.18 13.50 -20.54
N GLY A 125 -8.30 13.18 -19.25
CA GLY A 125 -8.84 11.92 -18.73
C GLY A 125 -10.30 11.96 -18.25
N GLY A 126 -10.94 13.14 -18.32
CA GLY A 126 -12.33 13.34 -17.91
C GLY A 126 -12.60 13.04 -16.43
N VAL A 127 -13.85 12.67 -16.13
CA VAL A 127 -14.35 12.52 -14.75
C VAL A 127 -13.61 11.43 -13.96
N ILE A 128 -13.23 10.31 -14.61
CA ILE A 128 -12.55 9.19 -13.93
C ILE A 128 -11.20 9.62 -13.37
N GLY A 129 -10.43 10.40 -14.13
CA GLY A 129 -9.13 10.89 -13.69
C GLY A 129 -9.22 11.94 -12.56
N VAL A 130 -10.28 12.74 -12.54
CA VAL A 130 -10.59 13.63 -11.40
C VAL A 130 -10.88 12.83 -10.14
N ILE A 131 -11.71 11.78 -10.24
CA ILE A 131 -12.02 10.90 -9.11
C ILE A 131 -10.75 10.23 -8.58
N GLY A 132 -9.88 9.73 -9.47
CA GLY A 132 -8.59 9.15 -9.09
C GLY A 132 -7.68 10.13 -8.34
N GLY A 133 -7.56 11.37 -8.82
CA GLY A 133 -6.77 12.40 -8.13
C GLY A 133 -7.38 12.86 -6.80
N ILE A 134 -8.71 12.89 -6.67
CA ILE A 134 -9.37 13.11 -5.37
C ILE A 134 -9.04 11.96 -4.41
N TYR A 135 -9.08 10.72 -4.89
CA TYR A 135 -8.71 9.55 -4.08
C TYR A 135 -7.25 9.61 -3.62
N ASP A 136 -6.34 10.10 -4.46
CA ASP A 136 -4.94 10.34 -4.09
C ASP A 136 -4.83 11.41 -2.99
N MET A 137 -5.66 12.47 -3.05
CA MET A 137 -5.73 13.48 -2.00
C MET A 137 -6.26 12.90 -0.67
N LEU A 138 -7.26 12.01 -0.73
CA LEU A 138 -7.79 11.31 0.44
C LEU A 138 -6.75 10.38 1.06
N THR A 139 -5.95 9.70 0.23
CA THR A 139 -4.85 8.85 0.69
C THR A 139 -3.78 9.68 1.37
N ARG A 140 -3.41 10.84 0.80
CA ARG A 140 -2.51 11.81 1.44
C ARG A 140 -3.06 12.29 2.79
N ASN A 141 -4.32 12.69 2.84
CA ASN A 141 -4.93 13.18 4.08
C ASN A 141 -4.94 12.10 5.17
N TYR A 142 -5.20 10.85 4.82
CA TYR A 142 -5.13 9.73 5.75
C TYR A 142 -3.74 9.59 6.40
N VAL A 143 -2.66 9.76 5.63
CA VAL A 143 -1.29 9.74 6.16
C VAL A 143 -1.02 10.90 7.11
N LEU A 144 -1.51 12.10 6.78
CA LEU A 144 -1.29 13.29 7.59
C LEU A 144 -2.13 13.31 8.87
N GLU A 145 -3.34 12.77 8.82
CA GLU A 145 -4.22 12.62 9.97
C GLU A 145 -3.60 11.67 11.01
N HIS A 146 -3.00 10.57 10.55
CA HIS A 146 -2.35 9.56 11.41
C HIS A 146 -0.82 9.72 11.46
N ARG A 147 -0.32 10.96 11.33
CA ARG A 147 1.13 11.24 11.26
C ARG A 147 1.90 10.73 12.47
N ASN A 148 1.28 10.78 13.66
CA ASN A 148 1.94 10.39 14.90
C ASN A 148 2.12 8.87 14.96
N GLU A 149 1.14 8.12 14.49
CA GLU A 149 1.18 6.68 14.36
C GLU A 149 2.26 6.28 13.36
N PHE A 150 2.30 6.88 12.17
CA PHE A 150 3.34 6.57 11.17
C PHE A 150 4.75 6.90 11.68
N ASN A 151 4.95 8.06 12.30
CA ASN A 151 6.24 8.44 12.88
C ASN A 151 6.64 7.51 14.04
N SER A 152 5.68 7.06 14.86
CA SER A 152 5.98 6.15 15.96
C SER A 152 6.56 4.83 15.44
N VAL A 153 5.97 4.24 14.39
CA VAL A 153 6.44 2.97 13.82
C VAL A 153 7.80 3.14 13.13
N GLU A 154 8.05 4.29 12.52
CA GLU A 154 9.34 4.60 11.92
C GLU A 154 10.47 4.69 12.96
N ASN A 155 10.22 5.31 14.12
CA ASN A 155 11.21 5.41 15.21
C ASN A 155 11.59 4.06 15.86
N PHE A 156 10.78 3.01 15.67
CA PHE A 156 11.04 1.67 16.21
C PHE A 156 11.82 0.75 15.26
N LYS A 157 12.18 1.23 14.07
CA LYS A 157 12.81 0.45 13.01
C LYS A 157 14.28 0.82 12.84
#